data_AF-A0A292GS30-F1
#
_entry.id   AF-A0A292GS30-F1
#
_cell.length_a   1.000
_cell.length_b   1.000
_cell.length_c   1.000
_cell.angle_alpha   90.00
_cell.angle_beta   90.00
_cell.angle_gamma   90.00
#
_symmetry.space_group_name_H-M   'P 1'
#
loop_
_entity.id
_entity.type
_entity.pdbx_description
1 polymer ?
#
loop_
_entity_poly.entity_id
_entity_poly.type
_entity_poly.pdbx_seq_one_letter_code
_entity_poly.pdbx_strand_id
1 'polypeptide(L)'
;MEKAPGEGAFFMILSGFQQEAMSMSIKPDSSTCDRMETRYLINPAIDSSYRRLADRFAADLSDERDILLSRCAALMAIKFLEEDGAF
;
A
#
# COMPACT_ATOMS: atom_id res chain seq x y z
N MET A 1 23.19 -7.46 14.36
CA MET A 1 21.81 -7.12 13.97
C MET A 1 21.82 -6.96 12.47
N GLU A 2 21.64 -8.06 11.73
CA GLU A 2 21.43 -8.01 10.29
C GLU A 2 20.03 -7.46 10.03
N LYS A 3 19.97 -6.30 9.39
CA LYS A 3 18.72 -5.70 8.93
C LYS A 3 18.17 -6.59 7.82
N ALA A 4 16.92 -7.05 7.93
CA ALA A 4 16.34 -7.96 6.95
C ALA A 4 16.40 -7.32 5.54
N PRO A 5 16.83 -8.05 4.50
CA PRO A 5 17.21 -7.48 3.20
C PRO A 5 16.06 -6.81 2.40
N GLY A 6 14.84 -6.75 2.94
CA GLY A 6 13.69 -6.07 2.32
C GLY A 6 13.23 -4.78 3.03
N GLU A 7 13.62 -4.55 4.29
CA GLU A 7 13.06 -3.44 5.08
C GLU A 7 13.48 -2.06 4.57
N GLY A 8 14.72 -1.94 4.09
CA GLY A 8 15.23 -0.69 3.53
C GLY A 8 14.54 -0.29 2.22
N ALA A 9 14.30 -1.26 1.35
CA ALA A 9 13.59 -1.04 0.08
C ALA A 9 12.12 -0.67 0.33
N PHE A 10 11.46 -1.39 1.25
CA PHE A 10 10.08 -1.13 1.63
C PHE A 10 9.87 0.28 2.21
N PHE A 11 10.75 0.72 3.12
CA PHE A 11 10.72 2.08 3.66
C PHE A 11 10.99 3.16 2.59
N MET A 12 11.92 2.92 1.67
CA MET A 12 12.20 3.87 0.59
C MET A 12 11.02 4.01 -0.37
N ILE A 13 10.34 2.90 -0.72
CA ILE A 13 9.16 2.89 -1.58
C ILE A 13 7.98 3.61 -0.89
N LEU A 14 7.73 3.32 0.39
CA LEU A 14 6.73 4.03 1.20
C LEU A 14 6.99 5.54 1.24
N SER A 15 8.25 5.94 1.47
CA SER A 15 8.63 7.35 1.54
C SER A 15 8.50 8.08 0.20
N GLY A 16 8.87 7.42 -0.91
CA GLY A 16 8.73 7.97 -2.26
C GLY A 16 7.27 8.16 -2.64
N PHE A 17 6.41 7.19 -2.31
CA PHE A 17 4.98 7.28 -2.57
C PHE A 17 4.30 8.38 -1.75
N GLN A 18 4.64 8.52 -0.46
CA GLN A 18 4.14 9.63 0.35
C GLN A 18 4.54 10.97 -0.25
N GLN A 19 5.78 11.10 -0.72
CA GLN A 19 6.29 12.35 -1.31
C GLN A 19 5.61 12.69 -2.65
N GLU A 20 5.33 11.69 -3.49
CA GLU A 20 4.67 11.87 -4.79
C GLU A 20 3.16 12.12 -4.63
N ALA A 21 2.48 11.43 -3.71
CA ALA A 21 1.08 11.68 -3.37
C ALA A 21 0.87 13.10 -2.78
N MET A 22 1.80 13.55 -1.94
CA MET A 22 1.83 14.94 -1.45
C MET A 22 2.13 15.95 -2.57
N SER A 23 2.99 15.60 -3.53
CA SER A 23 3.35 16.43 -4.69
C SER A 23 2.21 16.61 -5.70
N MET A 24 1.39 15.58 -5.91
CA MET A 24 0.31 15.62 -6.91
C MET A 24 -0.99 16.26 -6.39
N SER A 25 -1.05 16.69 -5.12
CA SER A 25 -2.28 17.21 -4.51
C SER A 25 -3.47 16.23 -4.65
N ILE A 26 -3.18 14.92 -4.74
CA ILE A 26 -4.19 13.89 -4.75
C ILE A 26 -4.64 13.79 -3.31
N LYS A 27 -5.81 14.36 -3.01
CA LYS A 27 -6.54 13.95 -1.82
C LYS A 27 -6.84 12.47 -2.02
N PRO A 28 -6.34 11.55 -1.19
CA PRO A 28 -6.69 10.15 -1.28
C PRO A 28 -8.21 10.07 -1.08
N ASP A 29 -8.92 9.92 -2.19
CA ASP A 29 -10.34 9.63 -2.17
C ASP A 29 -10.51 8.11 -2.22
N SER A 30 -11.62 7.64 -1.66
CA SER A 30 -11.97 6.22 -1.70
C SER A 30 -11.95 5.66 -3.13
N SER A 31 -12.32 6.49 -4.12
CA SER A 31 -12.34 6.09 -5.54
C SER A 31 -10.97 5.65 -6.08
N THR A 32 -9.90 6.29 -5.65
CA THR A 32 -8.53 5.97 -6.07
C THR A 32 -8.11 4.64 -5.49
N CYS A 33 -8.39 4.42 -4.20
CA CYS A 33 -8.13 3.14 -3.53
C CYS A 33 -8.90 2.00 -4.20
N ASP A 34 -10.19 2.19 -4.49
CA ASP A 34 -11.05 1.16 -5.10
C ASP A 34 -10.57 0.76 -6.51
N ARG A 35 -10.13 1.75 -7.31
CA ARG A 35 -9.54 1.49 -8.64
C ARG A 35 -8.24 0.69 -8.55
N MET A 36 -7.42 0.94 -7.54
CA MET A 36 -6.17 0.21 -7.31
C MET A 36 -6.43 -1.20 -6.79
N GLU A 37 -7.39 -1.39 -5.88
CA GLU A 37 -7.81 -2.72 -5.41
C GLU A 37 -8.26 -3.60 -6.58
N THR A 38 -9.11 -3.06 -7.45
CA THR A 38 -9.59 -3.77 -8.64
C THR A 38 -8.45 -4.17 -9.58
N ARG A 39 -7.37 -3.39 -9.63
CA ARG A 39 -6.26 -3.60 -10.56
C ARG A 39 -5.19 -4.54 -10.02
N TYR A 40 -4.87 -4.46 -8.72
CA TYR A 40 -3.70 -5.13 -8.15
C TYR A 40 -4.07 -6.33 -7.25
N LEU A 41 -5.34 -6.52 -6.90
CA LEU A 41 -5.78 -7.67 -6.09
C LEU A 41 -6.39 -8.77 -6.95
N ILE A 42 -5.68 -9.19 -8.00
CA ILE A 42 -6.13 -10.25 -8.91
C ILE A 42 -5.82 -11.64 -8.32
N ASN A 43 -4.72 -11.75 -7.57
CA ASN A 43 -4.32 -12.99 -6.91
C ASN A 43 -5.05 -13.16 -5.56
N PRO A 44 -5.85 -14.23 -5.36
CA PRO A 44 -6.61 -14.45 -4.13
C PRO A 44 -5.74 -14.55 -2.86
N ALA A 45 -4.51 -15.05 -2.97
CA ALA A 45 -3.59 -15.13 -1.83
C ALA A 45 -3.16 -13.74 -1.35
N ILE A 46 -2.90 -12.83 -2.31
CA ILE A 46 -2.52 -11.44 -2.04
C ILE A 46 -3.73 -10.65 -1.53
N ASP A 47 -4.92 -10.82 -2.13
CA ASP A 47 -6.16 -10.18 -1.66
C ASP A 47 -6.45 -10.51 -0.20
N SER A 48 -6.40 -11.79 0.19
CA SER A 48 -6.64 -12.20 1.58
C SER A 48 -5.65 -11.58 2.59
N SER A 49 -4.42 -11.32 2.15
CA SER A 49 -3.37 -10.73 2.99
C SER A 49 -3.54 -9.21 3.07
N TYR A 50 -3.87 -8.58 1.95
CA TYR A 50 -4.20 -7.17 1.87
C TYR A 50 -5.43 -6.82 2.72
N ARG A 51 -6.51 -7.60 2.66
CA ARG A 51 -7.73 -7.37 3.46
C ARG A 51 -7.44 -7.39 4.96
N ARG A 52 -6.67 -8.37 5.43
CA ARG A 52 -6.21 -8.44 6.83
C ARG A 52 -5.36 -7.24 7.24
N LEU A 53 -4.52 -6.73 6.33
CA LEU A 53 -3.72 -5.54 6.57
C LEU A 53 -4.60 -4.28 6.62
N ALA A 54 -5.60 -4.17 5.74
CA ALA A 54 -6.56 -3.07 5.73
C ALA A 54 -7.40 -3.03 7.02
N ASP A 55 -7.86 -4.18 7.50
CA ASP A 55 -8.58 -4.28 8.78
C ASP A 55 -7.70 -3.80 9.95
N ARG A 56 -6.40 -4.13 9.90
CA ARG A 56 -5.43 -3.68 10.90
C ARG A 56 -5.21 -2.16 10.85
N PHE A 57 -5.12 -1.56 9.66
CA PHE A 57 -5.07 -0.11 9.54
C PHE A 57 -6.30 0.55 10.14
N ALA A 58 -7.50 0.00 9.90
CA ALA A 58 -8.74 0.52 10.46
C ALA A 58 -8.82 0.35 12.00
N ALA A 59 -8.14 -0.64 12.56
CA ALA A 59 -8.05 -0.83 14.02
C ALA A 59 -7.00 0.10 14.67
N ASP A 60 -5.87 0.33 14.00
CA ASP A 60 -4.71 1.03 14.55
C ASP A 60 -4.74 2.54 14.28
N LEU A 61 -5.48 3.00 13.26
CA LEU A 61 -5.56 4.41 12.85
C LEU A 61 -6.98 4.96 13.03
N SER A 62 -7.08 6.26 13.36
CA SER A 62 -8.35 6.95 13.62
C SER A 62 -8.74 7.99 12.57
N ASP A 63 -7.80 8.49 11.77
CA ASP A 63 -8.10 9.40 10.64
C ASP A 63 -8.35 8.56 9.38
N GLU A 64 -9.52 8.75 8.76
CA GLU A 64 -9.93 8.08 7.52
C GLU A 64 -8.92 8.30 6.39
N ARG A 65 -8.31 9.48 6.32
CA ARG A 65 -7.29 9.79 5.31
C ARG A 65 -6.03 8.96 5.51
N ASP A 66 -5.62 8.76 6.75
CA ASP A 66 -4.42 7.97 7.07
C ASP A 66 -4.66 6.48 6.78
N ILE A 67 -5.87 5.99 7.01
CA ILE A 67 -6.30 4.64 6.62
C ILE A 67 -6.24 4.49 5.10
N LEU A 68 -6.82 5.43 4.34
CA LEU A 68 -6.81 5.40 2.88
C LEU A 68 -5.40 5.51 2.30
N LEU A 69 -4.55 6.37 2.85
CA LEU A 69 -3.14 6.47 2.45
C LEU A 69 -2.40 5.16 2.68
N SER A 70 -2.59 4.54 3.84
CA SER A 70 -1.93 3.27 4.18
C SER A 70 -2.36 2.13 3.27
N ARG A 71 -3.65 2.07 2.92
CA ARG A 71 -4.19 1.12 1.93
C ARG A 71 -3.59 1.33 0.53
N CYS A 72 -3.60 2.57 0.03
CA CYS A 72 -2.99 2.90 -1.26
C CYS A 72 -1.49 2.56 -1.31
N ALA A 73 -0.75 2.83 -0.22
CA ALA A 73 0.66 2.50 -0.13
C ALA A 73 0.90 0.97 -0.17
N ALA A 74 0.09 0.19 0.53
CA ALA A 74 0.16 -1.28 0.48
C ALA A 74 -0.11 -1.81 -0.94
N LEU A 75 -1.09 -1.24 -1.66
CA LEU A 75 -1.39 -1.59 -3.04
C LEU A 75 -0.25 -1.27 -4.01
N MET A 76 0.47 -0.17 -3.79
CA MET A 76 1.68 0.14 -4.58
C MET A 76 2.83 -0.81 -4.30
N ALA A 77 3.01 -1.22 -3.05
CA ALA A 77 4.00 -2.23 -2.71
C ALA A 77 3.68 -3.58 -3.38
N ILE A 78 2.40 -3.97 -3.42
CA ILE A 78 1.94 -5.16 -4.15
C ILE A 78 2.28 -5.05 -5.64
N LYS A 79 1.92 -3.94 -6.29
CA LYS A 79 2.25 -3.66 -7.69
C LYS A 79 3.75 -3.78 -7.96
N PHE A 80 4.58 -3.17 -7.11
CA PHE A 80 6.04 -3.19 -7.27
C PHE A 80 6.59 -4.62 -7.21
N LEU A 81 6.12 -5.41 -6.25
CA LEU A 81 6.55 -6.80 -6.08
C LEU A 81 6.04 -7.71 -7.21
N GLU A 82 4.85 -7.46 -7.76
CA GLU A 82 4.37 -8.11 -8.98
C GLU A 82 5.28 -7.77 -10.19
N GLU A 83 5.67 -6.49 -10.33
CA GLU A 83 6.57 -6.06 -11.41
C GLU A 83 7.99 -6.64 -11.29
N ASP A 84 8.45 -6.92 -10.06
CA ASP A 84 9.75 -7.56 -9.78
C ASP A 84 9.70 -9.11 -9.87
N GLY A 85 8.52 -9.69 -10.15
CA GLY A 85 8.34 -11.14 -10.26
C GLY A 85 8.48 -11.89 -8.94
N ALA A 86 8.22 -11.21 -7.81
CA ALA A 86 8.37 -11.77 -6.47
C ALA A 86 7.22 -12.72 -6.05
N PHE A 87 6.22 -12.92 -6.92
CA PHE A 87 5.03 -13.75 -6.68
C PHE A 87 4.62 -14.57 -7.91
#